data_AF-A0A932GYP2-F1
#
_entry.id   AF-A0A932GYP2-F1
#
_cell.length_a   1.000
_cell.length_b   1.000
_cell.length_c   1.000
_cell.angle_alpha   90.00
_cell.angle_beta   90.00
_cell.angle_gamma   90.00
#
_symmetry.space_group_name_H-M   'P 1'
#
loop_
_entity.id
_entity.type
_entity.pdbx_description
1 polymer ?
#
loop_
_entity_poly.entity_id
_entity_poly.type
_entity_poly.pdbx_seq_one_letter_code
_entity_poly.pdbx_strand_id
1 'polypeptide(L)'
;MPEDLLFEPGTAVRSIDNPGREGVVTKTPPRRKPSGLYVQVRWSDGSLDFVHQDEVEELDNLDRQNHFALIQRGRFGRAVDLRRNLTYVHLSGRLANLVYAMGITNTDF
;
A
#
# COMPACT_ATOMS: atom_id res chain seq x y z
N MET A 1 -0.90 -24.40 -16.82
CA MET A 1 0.37 -23.74 -17.15
C MET A 1 1.16 -23.61 -15.88
N PRO A 2 2.46 -23.94 -15.82
CA PRO A 2 3.27 -23.58 -14.66
C PRO A 2 3.26 -22.05 -14.55
N GLU A 3 2.70 -21.51 -13.48
CA GLU A 3 2.87 -20.10 -13.16
C GLU A 3 4.36 -19.84 -12.93
N ASP A 4 4.92 -18.97 -13.78
CA ASP A 4 6.27 -18.46 -13.63
C ASP A 4 6.31 -17.49 -12.44
N LEU A 5 7.47 -17.45 -11.78
CA LEU A 5 7.72 -16.54 -10.68
C LEU A 5 7.74 -15.11 -11.22
N LEU A 6 6.83 -14.25 -10.74
CA LEU A 6 6.73 -12.85 -11.19
C LEU A 6 7.80 -11.93 -10.59
N PHE A 7 8.37 -12.27 -9.44
CA PHE A 7 9.26 -11.39 -8.70
C PHE A 7 10.55 -12.08 -8.26
N GLU A 8 11.67 -11.40 -8.48
CA GLU A 8 12.97 -11.86 -8.00
C GLU A 8 13.19 -11.48 -6.52
N PRO A 9 14.01 -12.26 -5.77
CA PRO A 9 14.40 -11.88 -4.43
C PRO A 9 15.07 -10.50 -4.40
N GLY A 10 14.57 -9.62 -3.54
CA GLY A 10 15.01 -8.22 -3.44
C GLY A 10 14.11 -7.23 -4.20
N THR A 11 13.16 -7.70 -5.01
CA THR A 11 12.17 -6.82 -5.63
C THR A 11 11.31 -6.14 -4.55
N ALA A 12 11.23 -4.81 -4.63
CA ALA A 12 10.33 -4.02 -3.78
C ALA A 12 8.91 -4.17 -4.30
N VAL A 13 7.98 -4.49 -3.41
CA VAL A 13 6.58 -4.74 -3.76
C VAL A 13 5.66 -4.01 -2.79
N ARG A 14 4.41 -3.85 -3.19
CA ARG A 14 3.32 -3.45 -2.30
C ARG A 14 2.10 -4.33 -2.49
N SER A 15 1.25 -4.36 -1.48
CA SER A 15 -0.07 -5.00 -1.59
C SER A 15 -0.99 -4.19 -2.51
N ILE A 16 -1.73 -4.89 -3.37
CA ILE A 16 -2.76 -4.29 -4.23
C ILE A 16 -3.92 -3.73 -3.39
N ASP A 17 -4.40 -4.50 -2.40
CA ASP A 17 -5.54 -4.11 -1.54
C ASP A 17 -5.17 -3.05 -0.49
N ASN A 18 -3.89 -2.98 -0.13
CA ASN A 18 -3.38 -1.97 0.79
C ASN A 18 -2.11 -1.33 0.23
N PRO A 19 -2.24 -0.31 -0.63
CA PRO A 19 -1.09 0.31 -1.28
C PRO A 19 -0.06 0.92 -0.33
N GLY A 20 -0.46 1.24 0.92
CA GLY A 20 0.46 1.71 1.97
C GLY A 20 1.26 0.59 2.64
N ARG A 21 0.95 -0.68 2.36
CA ARG A 21 1.69 -1.83 2.84
C ARG A 21 2.77 -2.22 1.82
N GLU A 22 3.95 -1.65 2.01
CA GLU A 22 5.14 -1.91 1.19
C GLU A 22 6.06 -2.95 1.85
N GLY A 23 6.85 -3.64 1.03
CA GLY A 23 7.80 -4.66 1.48
C GLY A 23 8.80 -5.07 0.41
N VAL A 24 9.59 -6.09 0.72
CA VAL A 24 10.60 -6.64 -0.19
C VAL A 24 10.47 -8.16 -0.24
N VAL A 25 10.48 -8.72 -1.45
CA VAL A 25 10.46 -10.17 -1.66
C VAL A 25 11.75 -10.78 -1.11
N THR A 26 11.62 -11.82 -0.27
CA THR A 26 12.78 -12.46 0.36
C THR A 26 13.44 -13.49 -0.56
N LYS A 27 14.60 -14.02 -0.15
CA LYS A 27 15.28 -15.13 -0.84
C LYS A 27 14.64 -16.50 -0.58
N THR A 28 13.56 -16.55 0.19
CA THR A 28 12.91 -17.81 0.56
C THR A 28 12.20 -18.40 -0.66
N PRO A 29 12.37 -19.70 -0.96
CA PRO A 29 11.73 -20.34 -2.10
C PRO A 29 10.20 -20.13 -2.11
N PRO A 30 9.61 -19.80 -3.27
CA PRO A 30 8.16 -19.67 -3.40
C PRO A 30 7.45 -20.97 -3.04
N ARG A 31 6.26 -20.85 -2.45
CA ARG A 31 5.40 -21.99 -2.12
C ARG A 31 4.34 -22.15 -3.19
N ARG A 32 4.35 -23.30 -3.89
CA ARG A 32 3.28 -23.65 -4.83
C ARG A 32 2.12 -24.30 -4.08
N LYS A 33 0.92 -23.75 -4.24
CA LYS A 33 -0.34 -24.32 -3.74
C LYS A 33 -1.30 -24.54 -4.91
N PRO A 34 -2.42 -25.26 -4.72
CA PRO A 34 -3.46 -25.37 -5.75
C PRO A 34 -4.04 -24.01 -6.19
N SER A 35 -4.00 -23.02 -5.29
CA SER A 35 -4.48 -21.65 -5.55
C SER A 35 -3.47 -20.76 -6.29
N GLY A 36 -2.24 -21.24 -6.54
CA GLY A 36 -1.20 -20.51 -7.27
C GLY A 36 0.12 -20.40 -6.51
N LEU A 37 0.98 -19.46 -6.93
CA LEU A 37 2.32 -19.25 -6.38
C LEU A 37 2.32 -18.20 -5.25
N TYR A 38 2.91 -18.57 -4.11
CA TYR A 38 3.07 -17.68 -2.96
C TYR A 38 4.54 -17.30 -2.78
N VAL A 39 4.80 -15.99 -2.70
CA VAL A 39 6.13 -15.43 -2.40
C VAL A 39 6.17 -14.93 -0.97
N GLN A 40 7.33 -15.04 -0.32
CA GLN A 40 7.49 -14.45 1.00
C GLN A 40 7.92 -12.99 0.87
N VAL A 41 7.19 -12.10 1.55
CA VAL A 41 7.48 -10.67 1.60
C VAL A 41 7.83 -10.28 3.03
N ARG A 42 8.93 -9.53 3.17
CA ARG A 42 9.26 -8.80 4.39
C ARG A 42 8.67 -7.40 4.28
N TRP A 43 7.63 -7.15 5.05
CA TRP A 43 6.93 -5.87 5.05
C TRP A 43 7.70 -4.81 5.84
N SER A 44 7.46 -3.53 5.55
CA SER A 44 8.10 -2.40 6.23
C SER A 44 7.76 -2.30 7.72
N ASP A 45 6.65 -2.91 8.16
CA ASP A 45 6.28 -3.04 9.57
C ASP A 45 7.06 -4.16 10.31
N GLY A 46 7.94 -4.88 9.59
CA GLY A 46 8.74 -5.98 10.12
C GLY A 46 8.07 -7.35 10.04
N SER A 47 6.81 -7.43 9.63
CA SER A 47 6.10 -8.70 9.45
C SER A 47 6.64 -9.49 8.24
N LEU A 48 6.49 -10.82 8.30
CA LEU A 48 6.95 -11.76 7.29
C LEU A 48 5.80 -12.69 6.91
N ASP A 49 5.24 -12.49 5.72
CA ASP A 49 4.09 -13.26 5.26
C ASP A 49 4.35 -13.89 3.89
N PHE A 50 3.69 -15.03 3.64
CA PHE A 50 3.56 -15.56 2.29
C PHE A 50 2.27 -15.03 1.69
N VAL A 51 2.39 -14.27 0.61
CA VAL A 51 1.27 -13.68 -0.12
C VAL A 51 1.21 -14.26 -1.52
N HIS A 52 0.01 -14.29 -2.10
CA HIS A 52 -0.13 -14.71 -3.50
C HIS A 52 0.62 -13.71 -4.39
N GLN A 53 1.32 -14.18 -5.41
CA GLN A 53 2.08 -13.25 -6.27
C GLN A 53 1.17 -12.23 -6.96
N ASP A 54 -0.09 -12.58 -7.25
CA ASP A 54 -1.06 -11.65 -7.84
C ASP A 54 -1.70 -10.67 -6.84
N GLU A 55 -1.45 -10.81 -5.52
CA GLU A 55 -1.91 -9.87 -4.49
C GLU A 55 -0.94 -8.72 -4.23
N VAL A 56 0.22 -8.76 -4.91
CA VAL A 56 1.27 -7.77 -4.81
C VAL A 56 1.67 -7.26 -6.18
N GLU A 57 2.09 -6.00 -6.24
CA GLU A 57 2.65 -5.40 -7.45
C GLU A 57 4.02 -4.80 -7.14
N GLU A 58 4.86 -4.70 -8.16
CA GLU A 58 6.16 -4.06 -8.03
C GLU A 58 5.99 -2.59 -7.66
N LEU A 59 6.80 -2.15 -6.70
CA LEU A 59 6.79 -0.78 -6.23
C LEU A 59 7.52 0.11 -7.24
N ASP A 60 6.76 0.81 -8.07
CA ASP A 60 7.29 1.81 -9.01
C ASP A 60 7.93 2.98 -8.25
N ASN A 61 9.21 3.26 -8.50
CA ASN A 61 9.93 4.37 -7.86
C ASN A 61 9.28 5.75 -8.15
N LEU A 62 8.52 5.90 -9.24
CA LEU A 62 7.77 7.13 -9.51
C LEU A 62 6.70 7.42 -8.45
N ASP A 63 6.11 6.39 -7.86
CA ASP A 63 5.04 6.52 -6.87
C ASP A 63 5.54 7.19 -5.58
N ARG A 64 6.83 7.07 -5.23
CA ARG A 64 7.43 7.74 -4.06
C ARG A 64 7.70 9.23 -4.28
N GLN A 65 7.83 9.67 -5.53
CA GLN A 65 8.30 11.04 -5.82
C GLN A 65 7.16 12.01 -6.12
N ASN A 66 5.98 11.51 -6.51
CA ASN A 66 4.89 12.37 -6.94
C ASN A 66 3.50 11.90 -6.46
N HIS A 67 3.04 12.47 -5.35
CA HIS A 67 1.70 12.20 -4.80
C HIS A 67 0.56 12.54 -5.79
N PHE A 68 0.75 13.51 -6.70
CA PHE A 68 -0.26 13.80 -7.73
C PHE A 68 -0.36 12.69 -8.78
N ALA A 69 0.76 12.02 -9.09
CA ALA A 69 0.75 10.86 -9.99
C ALA A 69 -0.04 9.70 -9.37
N LEU A 70 0.04 9.50 -8.05
CA LEU A 70 -0.77 8.51 -7.33
C LEU A 70 -2.28 8.82 -7.46
N ILE A 71 -2.68 10.07 -7.26
CA ILE A 71 -4.07 10.51 -7.40
C ILE A 71 -4.58 10.28 -8.83
N GLN A 72 -3.79 10.67 -9.85
CA GLN A 72 -4.16 10.46 -11.25
C GLN A 72 -4.29 8.98 -11.63
N ARG A 73 -3.49 8.12 -11.00
CA ARG A 73 -3.53 6.65 -11.16
C ARG A 73 -4.63 5.98 -10.33
N GLY A 74 -5.43 6.75 -9.57
CA GLY A 74 -6.47 6.21 -8.69
C GLY A 74 -5.94 5.40 -7.51
N ARG A 75 -4.66 5.59 -7.16
CA ARG A 75 -3.97 4.84 -6.10
C ARG A 75 -4.13 5.56 -4.77
N PHE A 76 -5.15 5.15 -4.02
CA PHE A 76 -5.44 5.70 -2.69
C PHE A 76 -5.06 4.73 -1.58
N GLY A 77 -4.61 5.27 -0.44
CA GLY A 77 -4.48 4.51 0.79
C GLY A 77 -5.86 4.19 1.40
N ARG A 78 -5.89 3.42 2.49
CA ARG A 78 -7.16 3.05 3.13
C ARG A 78 -7.80 4.27 3.80
N ALA A 79 -9.13 4.25 3.92
CA ALA A 79 -9.88 5.30 4.62
C ALA A 79 -9.38 5.54 6.06
N VAL A 80 -8.99 4.48 6.77
CA VAL A 80 -8.43 4.59 8.12
C VAL A 80 -7.11 5.38 8.16
N ASP A 81 -6.29 5.24 7.11
CA ASP A 81 -5.01 5.94 7.00
C ASP A 81 -5.24 7.42 6.68
N LEU A 82 -6.22 7.74 5.82
CA LEU A 82 -6.67 9.12 5.57
C LEU A 82 -7.18 9.77 6.86
N ARG A 83 -8.10 9.09 7.57
CA ARG A 83 -8.67 9.59 8.83
C ARG A 83 -7.59 9.89 9.86
N ARG A 84 -6.64 8.96 10.06
CA ARG A 84 -5.51 9.15 10.99
C ARG A 84 -4.66 10.36 10.61
N ASN A 85 -4.36 10.53 9.32
CA ASN A 85 -3.60 11.68 8.83
C ASN A 85 -4.36 13.00 9.05
N LEU A 86 -5.67 13.04 8.76
CA LEU A 86 -6.51 14.22 9.00
C LEU A 86 -6.56 14.57 10.49
N THR A 87 -6.73 13.59 11.37
CA THR A 87 -6.68 13.81 12.84
C THR A 87 -5.33 14.39 13.26
N TYR A 88 -4.21 13.83 12.76
CA TYR A 88 -2.88 14.35 13.08
C TYR A 88 -2.71 15.82 12.64
N VAL A 89 -3.09 16.13 11.40
CA VAL A 89 -2.96 17.51 10.88
C VAL A 89 -3.92 18.48 11.60
N HIS A 90 -5.12 18.02 11.96
CA HIS A 90 -6.05 18.78 12.80
C HIS A 90 -5.44 19.13 14.16
N LEU A 91 -4.92 18.13 14.89
CA LEU A 91 -4.25 18.32 16.18
C LEU A 91 -3.00 19.20 16.06
N SER A 92 -2.35 19.23 14.88
CA SER A 92 -1.21 20.11 14.61
C SER A 92 -1.60 21.58 14.35
N GLY A 93 -2.90 21.91 14.29
CA GLY A 93 -3.41 23.26 14.03
C GLY A 93 -3.32 23.74 12.57
N ARG A 94 -2.79 22.91 11.65
CA ARG A 94 -2.52 23.28 10.25
C ARG A 94 -3.74 23.28 9.33
N LEU A 95 -4.92 22.83 9.81
CA LEU A 95 -6.15 22.67 9.01
C LEU A 95 -7.40 23.33 9.62
N ALA A 96 -7.26 24.37 10.45
CA ALA A 96 -8.42 25.05 11.06
C ALA A 96 -9.51 25.44 10.02
N ASN A 97 -9.11 25.93 8.86
CA ASN A 97 -10.02 26.31 7.78
C ASN A 97 -10.71 25.13 7.07
N LEU A 98 -10.02 23.98 6.94
CA LEU A 98 -10.60 22.79 6.31
C LEU A 98 -11.63 22.11 7.21
N VAL A 99 -11.39 22.10 8.51
CA VAL A 99 -12.34 21.56 9.52
C VAL A 99 -13.64 22.35 9.51
N TYR A 100 -13.54 23.67 9.40
CA TYR A 100 -14.70 24.53 9.23
C TYR A 100 -15.49 24.17 7.97
N ALA A 101 -14.81 23.95 6.83
CA ALA A 101 -15.47 23.56 5.59
C ALA A 101 -16.17 22.19 5.69
N MET A 102 -15.53 21.17 6.28
CA MET A 102 -16.14 19.83 6.46
C MET A 102 -17.38 19.85 7.36
N GLY A 103 -17.33 20.66 8.43
CA GLY A 103 -18.49 20.87 9.30
C GLY A 103 -19.65 21.57 8.60
N ILE A 104 -19.37 22.45 7.64
CA ILE A 104 -20.40 23.09 6.81
C ILE A 104 -20.97 22.12 5.77
N THR A 105 -20.13 21.25 5.18
CA THR A 105 -20.54 20.32 4.13
C THR A 105 -21.10 19.00 4.66
N ASN A 106 -21.19 18.84 5.98
CA ASN A 106 -21.67 17.62 6.65
C ASN A 106 -20.99 16.34 6.11
N THR A 107 -19.66 16.43 5.90
CA THR A 107 -18.87 15.36 5.32
C THR A 107 -18.17 14.56 6.43
N ASP A 108 -18.59 13.30 6.60
CA ASP A 108 -17.97 12.33 7.49
C ASP A 108 -17.13 11.32 6.70
N PHE A 109 -15.98 10.91 7.26
CA PHE A 109 -15.04 9.93 6.67
C PHE A 109 -14.94 8.66 7.51
#